data_AF-A0A2N0TNU0-F1
#
_entry.id   AF-A0A2N0TNU0-F1
#
_cell.length_a   1.000
_cell.length_b   1.000
_cell.length_c   1.000
_cell.angle_alpha   90.00
_cell.angle_beta   90.00
_cell.angle_gamma   90.00
#
_symmetry.space_group_name_H-M   'P 1'
#
loop_
_entity.id
_entity.type
_entity.pdbx_description
1 polymer ?
#
loop_
_entity_poly.entity_id
_entity_poly.type
_entity_poly.pdbx_seq_one_letter_code
_entity_poly.pdbx_strand_id
1 'polypeptide(L)'
;MENLKNIPWQEKPENCNTVMWRYSENPIIDRYAIPSSNSIFNSAVVPFEDGYAGVFRCDNKAVQMNIFAGFSKNGIDWDINHEPISFKAGNTEMIDSDYKYDPRVVFIEDRYWITWCNGYHGPTIGIGYTFDFKEFFQCENAFLPFNRNGVLFPKKINGKYAMLSRPSDNGHTAFGDIYISYSPDMKYWGEHRCVMKVAPFEQSAWQCTKIGAGPIPILTNEGWLVFYHGVIATCNGFRYSIGASILDENEPDKVKYRSQPYLMAPAELYELTGDVPNVIFPCAAVHSEKEDKLALYYGAADTVTAMAFGKLSEIIDFVKNNSL
;
A
#
# COMPACT_ATOMS: atom_id res chain seq x y z
N MET A 1 14.49 5.79 -11.29
CA MET A 1 13.30 6.06 -12.12
C MET A 1 13.53 7.38 -12.83
N GLU A 2 14.18 7.36 -13.98
CA GLU A 2 14.35 8.56 -14.82
C GLU A 2 13.27 8.52 -15.92
N ASN A 3 12.44 9.56 -15.95
CA ASN A 3 11.37 9.85 -16.93
C ASN A 3 9.98 9.25 -16.67
N LEU A 4 9.43 9.47 -15.47
CA LEU A 4 7.97 9.61 -15.34
C LEU A 4 7.54 10.85 -16.13
N LYS A 5 7.00 10.69 -17.34
CA LYS A 5 6.69 11.84 -18.21
C LYS A 5 5.57 12.71 -17.66
N ASN A 6 4.61 12.17 -16.91
CA ASN A 6 3.49 12.92 -16.33
C ASN A 6 2.96 12.23 -15.05
N ILE A 7 3.37 12.69 -13.88
CA ILE A 7 2.75 12.29 -12.60
C ILE A 7 1.33 12.88 -12.54
N PRO A 8 0.30 12.08 -12.16
CA PRO A 8 -1.02 12.65 -11.90
C PRO A 8 -0.90 13.71 -10.81
N TRP A 9 -1.42 14.91 -11.06
CA TRP A 9 -1.18 16.05 -10.17
C TRP A 9 -2.29 17.09 -10.26
N GLN A 10 -2.63 17.65 -9.10
CA GLN A 10 -3.43 18.85 -8.97
C GLN A 10 -2.77 19.77 -7.95
N GLU A 11 -2.66 21.06 -8.26
CA GLU A 11 -2.08 22.03 -7.34
C GLU A 11 -2.85 22.12 -6.02
N LYS A 12 -2.11 22.41 -4.94
CA LYS A 12 -2.69 22.59 -3.61
C LYS A 12 -3.70 23.74 -3.63
N PRO A 13 -4.95 23.56 -3.17
CA PRO A 13 -5.92 24.64 -3.10
C PRO A 13 -5.40 25.79 -2.22
N GLU A 14 -5.67 27.05 -2.59
CA GLU A 14 -5.13 28.24 -1.91
C GLU A 14 -5.42 28.28 -0.39
N ASN A 15 -6.57 27.74 0.03
CA ASN A 15 -7.00 27.72 1.43
C ASN A 15 -6.71 26.39 2.15
N CYS A 16 -5.89 25.52 1.56
CA CYS A 16 -5.55 24.22 2.13
C CYS A 16 -4.39 24.33 3.13
N ASN A 17 -4.68 24.09 4.41
CA ASN A 17 -3.69 24.14 5.49
C ASN A 17 -3.12 22.76 5.87
N THR A 18 -3.48 21.69 5.15
CA THR A 18 -2.98 20.34 5.40
C THR A 18 -1.71 20.07 4.60
N VAL A 19 -0.88 19.13 5.06
CA VAL A 19 0.36 18.72 4.37
C VAL A 19 0.06 17.99 3.07
N MET A 20 -0.97 17.14 3.09
CA MET A 20 -1.49 16.45 1.92
C MET A 20 -2.91 16.93 1.64
N TRP A 21 -3.30 16.98 0.37
CA TRP A 21 -4.63 17.38 -0.07
C TRP A 21 -5.25 16.34 -0.98
N ARG A 22 -6.57 16.23 -0.97
CA ARG A 22 -7.30 15.28 -1.81
C ARG A 22 -7.44 15.81 -3.22
N TYR A 23 -7.50 14.91 -4.20
CA TYR A 23 -7.94 15.28 -5.55
C TYR A 23 -9.40 15.74 -5.53
N SER A 24 -9.69 16.88 -6.16
CA SER A 24 -11.02 17.49 -6.13
C SER A 24 -12.11 16.66 -6.81
N GLU A 25 -11.74 15.74 -7.70
CA GLU A 25 -12.67 14.89 -8.45
C GLU A 25 -12.67 13.45 -7.93
N ASN A 26 -12.24 13.22 -6.68
CA ASN A 26 -12.36 11.92 -6.05
C ASN A 26 -13.83 11.44 -5.98
N PRO A 27 -14.07 10.12 -6.06
CA PRO A 27 -13.08 9.05 -6.26
C PRO A 27 -12.65 8.88 -7.73
N ILE A 28 -11.43 8.40 -7.96
CA ILE A 28 -10.88 8.16 -9.31
C ILE A 28 -11.30 6.83 -9.94
N ILE A 29 -11.68 5.84 -9.11
CA ILE A 29 -12.25 4.57 -9.58
C ILE A 29 -13.51 4.31 -8.77
N ASP A 30 -14.63 4.29 -9.48
CA ASP A 30 -15.94 3.97 -8.89
C ASP A 30 -16.07 2.48 -8.53
N ARG A 31 -16.93 2.17 -7.56
CA ARG A 31 -17.15 0.81 -7.07
C ARG A 31 -17.69 -0.15 -8.15
N TYR A 32 -18.40 0.37 -9.16
CA TYR A 32 -18.97 -0.40 -10.27
C TYR A 32 -18.20 -0.22 -11.60
N ALA A 33 -16.92 0.15 -11.54
CA ALA A 33 -16.13 0.44 -12.74
C ALA A 33 -15.96 -0.76 -13.69
N ILE A 34 -16.10 -2.01 -13.22
CA ILE A 34 -16.14 -3.20 -14.10
C ILE A 34 -17.45 -3.99 -13.87
N PRO A 35 -17.92 -4.79 -14.85
CA PRO A 35 -19.23 -5.44 -14.77
C PRO A 35 -19.46 -6.33 -13.53
N SER A 36 -18.40 -6.97 -13.05
CA SER A 36 -18.41 -7.91 -11.93
C SER A 36 -18.24 -7.23 -10.57
N SER A 37 -17.77 -5.99 -10.51
CA SER A 37 -17.37 -5.36 -9.26
C SER A 37 -18.56 -4.97 -8.39
N ASN A 38 -18.39 -5.20 -7.10
CA ASN A 38 -19.12 -4.54 -6.03
C ASN A 38 -18.34 -3.32 -5.54
N SER A 39 -17.02 -3.44 -5.41
CA SER A 39 -16.12 -2.38 -4.95
C SER A 39 -14.69 -2.59 -5.49
N ILE A 40 -14.00 -1.47 -5.74
CA ILE A 40 -12.60 -1.45 -6.22
C ILE A 40 -11.81 -0.43 -5.41
N PHE A 41 -10.87 -0.91 -4.61
CA PHE A 41 -10.12 -0.13 -3.64
C PHE A 41 -8.77 -0.80 -3.34
N ASN A 42 -7.92 -0.20 -2.51
CA ASN A 42 -6.64 -0.77 -2.10
C ASN A 42 -5.73 -1.21 -3.27
N SER A 43 -5.67 -0.38 -4.31
CA SER A 43 -5.01 -0.66 -5.59
C SER A 43 -3.53 -0.31 -5.59
N ALA A 44 -2.72 -1.14 -6.25
CA ALA A 44 -1.30 -0.88 -6.50
C ALA A 44 -1.10 -0.26 -7.88
N VAL A 45 -0.25 0.75 -7.99
CA VAL A 45 0.02 1.49 -9.22
C VAL A 45 1.52 1.72 -9.37
N VAL A 46 2.04 1.51 -10.58
CA VAL A 46 3.43 1.81 -10.93
C VAL A 46 3.54 2.44 -12.32
N PRO A 47 4.59 3.23 -12.58
CA PRO A 47 4.93 3.65 -13.93
C PRO A 47 5.26 2.44 -14.80
N PHE A 48 4.70 2.39 -16.01
CA PHE A 48 4.90 1.29 -16.95
C PHE A 48 4.78 1.81 -18.38
N GLU A 49 5.79 1.52 -19.21
CA GLU A 49 5.91 2.01 -20.59
C GLU A 49 5.71 3.54 -20.70
N ASP A 50 4.72 3.99 -21.48
CA ASP A 50 4.38 5.40 -21.69
C ASP A 50 3.27 5.92 -20.74
N GLY A 51 2.87 5.11 -19.75
CA GLY A 51 1.85 5.46 -18.78
C GLY A 51 2.01 4.69 -17.46
N TYR A 52 0.94 4.02 -17.05
CA TYR A 52 0.81 3.32 -15.78
C TYR A 52 0.19 1.95 -15.95
N ALA A 53 0.65 1.01 -15.14
CA ALA A 53 0.01 -0.26 -14.90
C ALA A 53 -0.33 -0.40 -13.42
N GLY A 54 -1.30 -1.24 -13.11
CA GLY A 54 -1.71 -1.48 -11.74
C GLY A 54 -2.26 -2.87 -11.50
N VAL A 55 -2.35 -3.21 -10.22
CA VAL A 55 -3.00 -4.42 -9.71
C VAL A 55 -4.05 -3.96 -8.70
N PHE A 56 -5.32 -4.21 -9.02
CA PHE A 56 -6.49 -3.65 -8.36
C PHE A 56 -7.17 -4.74 -7.56
N ARG A 57 -7.41 -4.52 -6.26
CA ARG A 57 -8.36 -5.38 -5.54
C ARG A 57 -9.76 -5.01 -6.01
N CYS A 58 -10.49 -6.02 -6.45
CA CYS A 58 -11.91 -5.91 -6.76
C CYS A 58 -12.65 -7.01 -6.00
N ASP A 59 -13.62 -6.60 -5.21
CA ASP A 59 -14.54 -7.51 -4.56
C ASP A 59 -15.75 -7.62 -5.51
N ASN A 60 -16.12 -8.85 -5.90
CA ASN A 60 -17.21 -9.05 -6.85
C ASN A 60 -18.59 -8.86 -6.18
N LYS A 61 -19.69 -9.00 -6.93
CA LYS A 61 -21.08 -8.90 -6.39
C LYS A 61 -21.46 -9.99 -5.37
N ALA A 62 -20.64 -11.01 -5.18
CA ALA A 62 -20.73 -11.99 -4.08
C ALA A 62 -19.73 -11.69 -2.94
N VAL A 63 -19.08 -10.51 -2.97
CA VAL A 63 -18.07 -10.03 -2.02
C VAL A 63 -16.83 -10.95 -1.94
N GLN A 64 -16.58 -11.72 -2.99
CA GLN A 64 -15.35 -12.50 -3.12
C GLN A 64 -14.22 -11.58 -3.57
N MET A 65 -13.10 -11.62 -2.84
CA MET A 65 -11.97 -10.75 -3.06
C MET A 65 -11.00 -11.35 -4.08
N ASN A 66 -10.66 -10.60 -5.12
CA ASN A 66 -9.62 -10.98 -6.06
C ASN A 66 -8.84 -9.76 -6.59
N ILE A 67 -7.78 -10.01 -7.34
CA ILE A 67 -6.93 -8.97 -7.94
C ILE A 67 -6.96 -9.00 -9.47
N PHE A 68 -6.97 -7.81 -10.07
CA PHE A 68 -7.15 -7.58 -11.50
C PHE A 68 -6.02 -6.68 -12.00
N ALA A 69 -5.53 -6.91 -13.22
CA ALA A 69 -4.60 -6.00 -13.86
C ALA A 69 -5.36 -4.85 -14.52
N GLY A 70 -4.73 -3.67 -14.63
CA GLY A 70 -5.31 -2.54 -15.34
C GLY A 70 -4.24 -1.56 -15.80
N PHE A 71 -4.61 -0.69 -16.75
CA PHE A 71 -3.70 0.25 -17.39
C PHE A 71 -4.31 1.65 -17.43
N SER A 72 -3.44 2.66 -17.42
CA SER A 72 -3.85 4.06 -17.55
C SER A 72 -2.76 4.86 -18.26
N LYS A 73 -3.15 5.83 -19.09
CA LYS A 73 -2.20 6.77 -19.71
C LYS A 73 -1.84 7.94 -18.81
N ASN A 74 -2.69 8.31 -17.85
CA ASN A 74 -2.51 9.48 -16.98
C ASN A 74 -2.49 9.13 -15.48
N GLY A 75 -2.77 7.88 -15.11
CA GLY A 75 -2.86 7.43 -13.72
C GLY A 75 -4.21 7.74 -13.05
N ILE A 76 -5.15 8.36 -13.75
CA ILE A 76 -6.47 8.74 -13.21
C ILE A 76 -7.56 7.91 -13.90
N ASP A 77 -7.57 7.87 -15.23
CA ASP A 77 -8.54 7.11 -16.01
C ASP A 77 -8.02 5.69 -16.23
N TRP A 78 -8.68 4.70 -15.64
CA TRP A 78 -8.21 3.31 -15.63
C TRP A 78 -9.08 2.40 -16.50
N ASP A 79 -8.41 1.64 -17.37
CA ASP A 79 -8.97 0.49 -18.07
C ASP A 79 -8.56 -0.79 -17.29
N ILE A 80 -9.49 -1.32 -16.50
CA ILE A 80 -9.26 -2.49 -15.63
C ILE A 80 -9.79 -3.73 -16.34
N ASN A 81 -9.00 -4.80 -16.38
CA ASN A 81 -9.41 -6.08 -16.94
C ASN A 81 -10.68 -6.58 -16.25
N HIS A 82 -11.58 -7.22 -17.00
CA HIS A 82 -12.85 -7.73 -16.47
C HIS A 82 -12.72 -9.10 -15.77
N GLU A 83 -11.61 -9.80 -15.99
CA GLU A 83 -11.30 -11.09 -15.40
C GLU A 83 -10.10 -10.98 -14.44
N PRO A 84 -10.10 -11.72 -13.32
CA PRO A 84 -9.02 -11.66 -12.35
C PRO A 84 -7.72 -12.22 -12.93
N ILE A 85 -6.60 -11.82 -12.31
CA ILE A 85 -5.30 -12.35 -12.68
C ILE A 85 -5.27 -13.87 -12.45
N SER A 86 -4.97 -14.61 -13.52
CA SER A 86 -4.67 -16.03 -13.46
C SER A 86 -3.15 -16.21 -13.38
N PHE A 87 -2.68 -16.72 -12.25
CA PHE A 87 -1.26 -16.95 -12.02
C PHE A 87 -0.80 -18.29 -12.61
N LYS A 88 0.37 -18.28 -13.23
CA LYS A 88 1.16 -19.47 -13.57
C LYS A 88 2.10 -19.82 -12.42
N ALA A 89 2.62 -21.04 -12.41
CA ALA A 89 3.70 -21.44 -11.51
C ALA A 89 4.96 -20.60 -11.76
N GLY A 90 5.50 -20.01 -10.68
CA GLY A 90 6.76 -19.25 -10.67
C GLY A 90 7.89 -20.11 -10.12
N ASN A 91 8.22 -19.93 -8.83
CA ASN A 91 9.23 -20.74 -8.13
C ASN A 91 8.63 -21.90 -7.31
N THR A 92 7.33 -22.17 -7.51
CA THR A 92 6.54 -23.23 -6.86
C THR A 92 5.37 -23.65 -7.75
N GLU A 93 4.93 -24.90 -7.59
CA GLU A 93 3.68 -25.42 -8.15
C GLU A 93 2.48 -25.19 -7.20
N MET A 94 2.73 -24.84 -5.93
CA MET A 94 1.69 -24.50 -4.97
C MET A 94 1.23 -23.07 -5.20
N ILE A 95 0.22 -22.91 -6.06
CA ILE A 95 -0.36 -21.61 -6.40
C ILE A 95 -1.80 -21.45 -5.89
N ASP A 96 -2.23 -22.33 -4.99
CA ASP A 96 -3.56 -22.32 -4.38
C ASP A 96 -3.81 -21.01 -3.62
N SER A 97 -5.07 -20.57 -3.69
CA SER A 97 -5.48 -19.27 -3.15
C SER A 97 -6.99 -19.21 -2.97
N ASP A 98 -7.43 -19.10 -1.73
CA ASP A 98 -8.86 -18.93 -1.38
C ASP A 98 -9.38 -17.53 -1.76
N TYR A 99 -8.49 -16.53 -1.72
CA TYR A 99 -8.76 -15.12 -2.02
C TYR A 99 -7.45 -14.35 -2.21
N LYS A 100 -7.53 -13.20 -2.89
CA LYS A 100 -6.40 -12.28 -3.08
C LYS A 100 -6.85 -10.84 -2.88
N TYR A 101 -6.17 -10.08 -2.03
CA TYR A 101 -6.50 -8.68 -1.81
C TYR A 101 -5.32 -7.85 -1.32
N ASP A 102 -5.50 -6.52 -1.28
CA ASP A 102 -4.51 -5.53 -0.81
C ASP A 102 -3.13 -5.62 -1.51
N PRO A 103 -3.09 -5.65 -2.86
CA PRO A 103 -1.84 -5.76 -3.60
C PRO A 103 -0.91 -4.56 -3.38
N ARG A 104 0.40 -4.82 -3.46
CA ARG A 104 1.48 -3.84 -3.67
C ARG A 104 2.34 -4.31 -4.82
N VAL A 105 2.87 -3.35 -5.59
CA VAL A 105 3.69 -3.63 -6.77
C VAL A 105 4.95 -2.78 -6.73
N VAL A 106 6.10 -3.39 -7.02
CA VAL A 106 7.38 -2.70 -7.07
C VAL A 106 8.28 -3.28 -8.15
N PHE A 107 8.97 -2.42 -8.91
CA PHE A 107 10.02 -2.85 -9.81
C PHE A 107 11.30 -3.10 -9.04
N ILE A 108 11.89 -4.29 -9.18
CA ILE A 108 13.19 -4.63 -8.60
C ILE A 108 14.02 -5.33 -9.68
N GLU A 109 15.16 -4.72 -10.02
CA GLU A 109 16.15 -5.21 -10.99
C GLU A 109 15.59 -5.35 -12.42
N ASP A 110 14.85 -6.41 -12.72
CA ASP A 110 14.42 -6.80 -14.07
C ASP A 110 12.90 -6.98 -14.23
N ARG A 111 12.14 -6.95 -13.13
CA ARG A 111 10.71 -7.31 -13.14
C ARG A 111 9.91 -6.56 -12.09
N TYR A 112 8.59 -6.61 -12.27
CA TYR A 112 7.63 -6.10 -11.29
C TYR A 112 7.24 -7.23 -10.33
N TRP A 113 7.60 -7.06 -9.06
CA TRP A 113 7.18 -7.94 -7.98
C TRP A 113 5.84 -7.46 -7.42
N ILE A 114 5.00 -8.42 -7.05
CA ILE A 114 3.66 -8.22 -6.54
C ILE A 114 3.57 -8.96 -5.21
N THR A 115 3.15 -8.25 -4.16
CA THR A 115 2.79 -8.85 -2.88
C THR A 115 1.32 -8.59 -2.60
N TRP A 116 0.62 -9.55 -2.02
CA TRP A 116 -0.80 -9.40 -1.65
C TRP A 116 -1.12 -10.25 -0.42
N CYS A 117 -2.26 -10.01 0.20
CA CYS A 117 -2.80 -10.93 1.18
C CYS A 117 -3.41 -12.13 0.45
N ASN A 118 -2.74 -13.28 0.53
CA ASN A 118 -3.17 -14.54 -0.06
C ASN A 118 -3.88 -15.41 0.98
N GLY A 119 -5.02 -15.99 0.62
CA GLY A 119 -5.70 -16.97 1.46
C GLY A 119 -5.11 -18.37 1.27
N TYR A 120 -4.46 -18.91 2.31
CA TYR A 120 -3.96 -20.29 2.33
C TYR A 120 -4.02 -20.83 3.76
N HIS A 121 -5.14 -21.48 4.12
CA HIS A 121 -5.44 -21.89 5.51
C HIS A 121 -5.41 -20.73 6.52
N GLY A 122 -5.66 -19.51 6.04
CA GLY A 122 -5.51 -18.25 6.78
C GLY A 122 -4.83 -17.18 5.93
N PRO A 123 -4.95 -15.88 6.28
CA PRO A 123 -4.25 -14.81 5.58
C PRO A 123 -2.73 -14.94 5.72
N THR A 124 -2.03 -14.95 4.59
CA THR A 124 -0.57 -14.84 4.52
C THR A 124 -0.16 -13.88 3.39
N ILE A 125 1.14 -13.72 3.14
CA ILE A 125 1.67 -12.88 2.08
C ILE A 125 2.01 -13.73 0.85
N GLY A 126 1.21 -13.58 -0.20
CA GLY A 126 1.55 -14.11 -1.52
C GLY A 126 2.65 -13.26 -2.16
N ILE A 127 3.52 -13.91 -2.93
CA ILE A 127 4.53 -13.26 -3.77
C ILE A 127 4.29 -13.72 -5.21
N GLY A 128 4.42 -12.80 -6.15
CA GLY A 128 4.43 -13.11 -7.57
C GLY A 128 5.21 -12.06 -8.33
N TYR A 129 5.38 -12.28 -9.63
CA TYR A 129 6.00 -11.30 -10.50
C TYR A 129 5.36 -11.28 -11.88
N THR A 130 5.59 -10.18 -12.59
CA THR A 130 5.26 -10.00 -14.00
C THR A 130 6.34 -9.17 -14.67
N PHE A 131 6.46 -9.31 -15.99
CA PHE A 131 7.29 -8.45 -16.81
C PHE A 131 6.45 -7.43 -17.60
N ASP A 132 5.17 -7.71 -17.82
CA ASP A 132 4.34 -7.02 -18.81
C ASP A 132 2.90 -6.72 -18.35
N PHE A 133 2.54 -7.09 -17.12
CA PHE A 133 1.18 -7.02 -16.56
C PHE A 133 0.12 -7.79 -17.37
N LYS A 134 0.54 -8.79 -18.14
CA LYS A 134 -0.33 -9.72 -18.87
C LYS A 134 -0.12 -11.15 -18.38
N GLU A 135 1.13 -11.57 -18.26
CA GLU A 135 1.48 -12.86 -17.66
C GLU A 135 1.98 -12.67 -16.24
N PHE A 136 1.45 -13.49 -15.32
CA PHE A 136 1.74 -13.39 -13.90
C PHE A 136 2.19 -14.75 -13.37
N PHE A 137 3.24 -14.76 -12.56
CA PHE A 137 3.87 -15.96 -12.03
C PHE A 137 3.87 -15.92 -10.51
N GLN A 138 3.20 -16.87 -9.85
CA GLN A 138 3.12 -16.95 -8.40
C GLN A 138 4.28 -17.76 -7.83
N CYS A 139 4.89 -17.21 -6.78
CA CYS A 139 5.95 -17.82 -6.01
C CYS A 139 5.39 -18.43 -4.72
N GLU A 140 6.26 -19.06 -3.94
CA GLU A 140 5.94 -19.44 -2.55
C GLU A 140 5.38 -18.25 -1.77
N ASN A 141 4.41 -18.53 -0.90
CA ASN A 141 3.99 -17.56 0.11
C ASN A 141 5.22 -17.23 0.99
N ALA A 142 5.41 -15.95 1.31
CA ALA A 142 6.59 -15.49 2.05
C ALA A 142 6.66 -16.05 3.48
N PHE A 143 5.49 -16.21 4.11
CA PHE A 143 5.36 -16.52 5.53
C PHE A 143 4.25 -17.56 5.77
N LEU A 144 4.25 -18.12 6.98
CA LEU A 144 3.08 -18.83 7.50
C LEU A 144 1.95 -17.83 7.82
N PRO A 145 0.67 -18.26 7.76
CA PRO A 145 -0.40 -17.52 8.41
C PRO A 145 -0.16 -17.38 9.92
N PHE A 146 -0.57 -16.28 10.56
CA PHE A 146 -1.36 -15.18 10.03
C PHE A 146 -0.51 -13.94 9.77
N ASN A 147 -0.53 -13.42 8.54
CA ASN A 147 0.23 -12.22 8.17
C ASN A 147 -0.48 -11.42 7.06
N ARG A 148 -0.35 -10.09 7.09
CA ARG A 148 -0.95 -9.14 6.13
C ARG A 148 -0.01 -7.95 5.88
N ASN A 149 -0.36 -7.11 4.91
CA ASN A 149 0.37 -5.87 4.59
C ASN A 149 1.86 -6.13 4.23
N GLY A 150 2.10 -7.14 3.40
CA GLY A 150 3.42 -7.45 2.86
C GLY A 150 3.84 -6.40 1.83
N VAL A 151 4.95 -5.71 2.05
CA VAL A 151 5.44 -4.64 1.18
C VAL A 151 6.95 -4.76 1.00
N LEU A 152 7.40 -4.98 -0.24
CA LEU A 152 8.81 -5.05 -0.59
C LEU A 152 9.46 -3.66 -0.63
N PHE A 153 10.74 -3.59 -0.27
CA PHE A 153 11.59 -2.44 -0.59
C PHE A 153 11.99 -2.45 -2.08
N PRO A 154 12.17 -1.27 -2.72
CA PRO A 154 12.41 -1.17 -4.17
C PRO A 154 13.84 -1.50 -4.59
N LYS A 155 14.72 -1.90 -3.66
CA LYS A 155 16.05 -2.42 -3.94
C LYS A 155 16.46 -3.42 -2.86
N LYS A 156 17.45 -4.27 -3.18
CA LYS A 156 18.12 -5.08 -2.16
C LYS A 156 18.81 -4.17 -1.14
N ILE A 157 18.74 -4.55 0.13
CA ILE A 157 19.42 -3.88 1.25
C ILE A 157 20.47 -4.87 1.77
N ASN A 158 21.74 -4.45 1.74
CA ASN A 158 22.87 -5.30 2.11
C ASN A 158 22.88 -6.66 1.36
N GLY A 159 22.55 -6.62 0.07
CA GLY A 159 22.51 -7.79 -0.81
C GLY A 159 21.28 -8.70 -0.68
N LYS A 160 20.30 -8.35 0.15
CA LYS A 160 19.08 -9.16 0.40
C LYS A 160 17.83 -8.39 0.00
N TYR A 161 16.83 -9.10 -0.51
CA TYR A 161 15.47 -8.57 -0.59
C TYR A 161 14.97 -8.31 0.82
N ALA A 162 14.19 -7.23 1.00
CA ALA A 162 13.63 -6.86 2.28
C ALA A 162 12.13 -6.63 2.13
N MET A 163 11.34 -7.16 3.07
CA MET A 163 9.89 -7.06 3.06
C MET A 163 9.37 -6.63 4.42
N LEU A 164 8.59 -5.54 4.45
CA LEU A 164 7.74 -5.20 5.57
C LEU A 164 6.56 -6.17 5.62
N SER A 165 6.20 -6.64 6.80
CA SER A 165 5.01 -7.46 7.01
C SER A 165 4.37 -7.13 8.36
N ARG A 166 3.20 -7.72 8.63
CA ARG A 166 2.40 -7.40 9.80
C ARG A 166 1.76 -8.68 10.35
N PRO A 167 2.42 -9.35 11.31
CA PRO A 167 1.83 -10.47 12.04
C PRO A 167 0.41 -10.14 12.50
N SER A 168 -0.53 -11.04 12.24
CA SER A 168 -1.97 -10.80 12.39
C SER A 168 -2.66 -11.99 13.06
N ASP A 169 -3.99 -12.05 13.00
CA ASP A 169 -4.80 -13.19 13.42
C ASP A 169 -5.70 -13.66 12.26
N ASN A 170 -6.59 -14.63 12.54
CA ASN A 170 -7.51 -15.19 11.55
C ASN A 170 -8.78 -14.35 11.32
N GLY A 171 -8.83 -13.10 11.79
CA GLY A 171 -10.05 -12.29 11.75
C GLY A 171 -9.76 -10.80 11.67
N HIS A 172 -10.60 -10.01 12.36
CA HIS A 172 -10.41 -8.56 12.45
C HIS A 172 -9.38 -8.24 13.53
N THR A 173 -8.10 -8.37 13.18
CA THR A 173 -6.98 -8.28 14.11
C THR A 173 -7.07 -7.04 15.01
N ALA A 174 -7.03 -7.24 16.33
CA ALA A 174 -7.10 -6.20 17.36
C ALA A 174 -5.72 -5.76 17.89
N PHE A 175 -4.66 -6.14 17.18
CA PHE A 175 -3.26 -5.78 17.42
C PHE A 175 -2.53 -5.67 16.07
N GLY A 176 -1.29 -5.18 16.08
CA GLY A 176 -0.45 -5.28 14.90
C GLY A 176 0.71 -4.29 14.87
N ASP A 177 1.92 -4.84 14.91
CA ASP A 177 3.18 -4.12 14.75
C ASP A 177 3.77 -4.39 13.35
N ILE A 178 4.60 -3.48 12.84
CA ILE A 178 5.30 -3.67 11.56
C ILE A 178 6.65 -4.32 11.81
N TYR A 179 6.89 -5.43 11.10
CA TYR A 179 8.15 -6.16 11.09
C TYR A 179 8.78 -6.07 9.71
N ILE A 180 10.09 -6.31 9.65
CA ILE A 180 10.83 -6.52 8.41
C ILE A 180 11.47 -7.90 8.42
N SER A 181 11.52 -8.55 7.25
CA SER A 181 12.23 -9.81 7.02
C SER A 181 13.10 -9.70 5.78
N TYR A 182 14.17 -10.48 5.73
CA TYR A 182 15.12 -10.48 4.64
C TYR A 182 15.16 -11.83 3.94
N SER A 183 15.43 -11.81 2.63
CA SER A 183 15.58 -13.01 1.82
C SER A 183 16.72 -12.85 0.81
N PRO A 184 17.58 -13.87 0.62
CA PRO A 184 18.57 -13.85 -0.45
C PRO A 184 17.94 -14.11 -1.83
N ASP A 185 16.73 -14.68 -1.91
CA ASP A 185 16.22 -15.32 -3.14
C ASP A 185 14.70 -15.19 -3.38
N MET A 186 13.98 -14.37 -2.59
CA MET A 186 12.51 -14.24 -2.60
C MET A 186 11.75 -15.53 -2.22
N LYS A 187 12.42 -16.57 -1.71
CA LYS A 187 11.80 -17.83 -1.29
C LYS A 187 11.96 -18.09 0.20
N TYR A 188 13.19 -17.99 0.72
CA TYR A 188 13.46 -18.23 2.13
C TYR A 188 13.63 -16.91 2.87
N TRP A 189 12.78 -16.68 3.87
CA TRP A 189 12.73 -15.44 4.64
C TRP A 189 13.22 -15.67 6.07
N GLY A 190 14.07 -14.77 6.56
CA GLY A 190 14.64 -14.81 7.89
C GLY A 190 15.04 -13.43 8.41
N GLU A 191 15.89 -13.41 9.45
CA GLU A 191 16.43 -12.17 10.02
C GLU A 191 15.35 -11.14 10.41
N HIS A 192 14.25 -11.63 10.97
CA HIS A 192 13.11 -10.81 11.33
C HIS A 192 13.48 -9.74 12.36
N ARG A 193 13.02 -8.50 12.16
CA ARG A 193 13.19 -7.38 13.11
C ARG A 193 11.87 -6.64 13.28
N CYS A 194 11.56 -6.25 14.50
CA CYS A 194 10.46 -5.32 14.77
C CYS A 194 10.91 -3.93 14.33
N VAL A 195 10.15 -3.30 13.42
CA VAL A 195 10.44 -1.94 12.92
C VAL A 195 9.78 -0.92 13.82
N MET A 196 8.46 -1.03 13.99
CA MET A 196 7.68 -0.13 14.83
C MET A 196 6.46 -0.81 15.42
N LYS A 197 6.15 -0.44 16.66
CA LYS A 197 4.96 -0.89 17.40
C LYS A 197 3.86 0.16 17.36
N VAL A 198 2.64 -0.23 17.72
CA VAL A 198 1.56 0.74 18.00
C VAL A 198 2.01 1.81 19.01
N ALA A 199 1.49 3.03 18.88
CA ALA A 199 1.81 4.10 19.83
C ALA A 199 0.89 3.99 21.06
N PRO A 200 1.35 4.35 22.27
CA PRO A 200 0.47 4.57 23.41
C PRO A 200 -0.63 5.59 23.08
N PHE A 201 -1.82 5.39 23.66
CA PHE A 201 -2.98 6.26 23.38
C PHE A 201 -2.67 7.74 23.69
N GLU A 202 -1.96 8.00 24.78
CA GLU A 202 -1.60 9.34 25.26
C GLU A 202 -0.59 10.05 24.35
N GLN A 203 0.19 9.29 23.58
CA GLN A 203 1.16 9.85 22.63
C GLN A 203 0.53 10.06 21.26
N SER A 204 -0.19 9.06 20.75
CA SER A 204 -0.79 9.12 19.42
C SER A 204 -1.94 8.11 19.27
N ALA A 205 -3.12 8.52 19.72
CA ALA A 205 -4.31 7.67 19.76
C ALA A 205 -4.75 7.11 18.40
N TRP A 206 -4.53 7.82 17.29
CA TRP A 206 -5.01 7.37 15.96
C TRP A 206 -4.37 6.06 15.49
N GLN A 207 -3.25 5.65 16.12
CA GLN A 207 -2.43 4.48 15.75
C GLN A 207 -2.16 3.57 16.95
N CYS A 208 -3.05 3.55 17.94
CA CYS A 208 -2.86 2.80 19.18
C CYS A 208 -3.40 1.37 19.17
N THR A 209 -4.25 1.00 18.21
CA THR A 209 -4.81 -0.36 18.11
C THR A 209 -3.95 -1.26 17.24
N LYS A 210 -3.62 -0.82 16.03
CA LYS A 210 -2.74 -1.53 15.09
C LYS A 210 -2.19 -0.58 14.04
N ILE A 211 -1.06 -0.96 13.46
CA ILE A 211 -0.45 -0.30 12.31
C ILE A 211 -0.11 -1.32 11.22
N GLY A 212 0.14 -0.84 10.00
CA GLY A 212 0.62 -1.68 8.90
C GLY A 212 1.16 -0.86 7.74
N ALA A 213 2.16 -1.41 7.04
CA ALA A 213 2.76 -0.77 5.88
C ALA A 213 1.72 -0.51 4.77
N GLY A 214 1.89 0.60 4.08
CA GLY A 214 1.01 1.06 3.01
C GLY A 214 1.66 0.86 1.62
N PRO A 215 2.01 1.94 0.90
CA PRO A 215 2.77 1.89 -0.35
C PRO A 215 4.22 1.40 -0.19
N ILE A 216 4.86 1.19 -1.33
CA ILE A 216 6.30 0.91 -1.42
C ILE A 216 7.12 2.02 -0.71
N PRO A 217 8.08 1.68 0.15
CA PRO A 217 9.01 2.64 0.74
C PRO A 217 9.73 3.47 -0.33
N ILE A 218 9.76 4.79 -0.13
CA ILE A 218 10.42 5.74 -1.04
C ILE A 218 11.80 6.06 -0.48
N LEU A 219 12.86 5.82 -1.25
CA LEU A 219 14.20 6.24 -0.84
C LEU A 219 14.33 7.75 -0.96
N THR A 220 14.84 8.40 0.06
CA THR A 220 15.10 9.85 0.09
C THR A 220 16.47 10.10 0.69
N ASN A 221 16.96 11.34 0.61
CA ASN A 221 18.20 11.75 1.30
C ASN A 221 18.11 11.61 2.84
N GLU A 222 16.90 11.52 3.39
CA GLU A 222 16.68 11.33 4.83
C GLU A 222 16.55 9.86 5.23
N GLY A 223 16.53 8.93 4.26
CA GLY A 223 16.26 7.50 4.47
C GLY A 223 14.98 7.05 3.76
N TRP A 224 14.41 5.95 4.21
CA TRP A 224 13.19 5.39 3.63
C TRP A 224 11.93 6.07 4.17
N LEU A 225 11.28 6.90 3.36
CA LEU A 225 9.94 7.41 3.66
C LEU A 225 8.92 6.29 3.48
N VAL A 226 8.26 5.90 4.57
CA VAL A 226 7.25 4.84 4.61
C VAL A 226 5.92 5.42 5.05
N PHE A 227 4.95 5.45 4.14
CA PHE A 227 3.55 5.69 4.51
C PHE A 227 2.95 4.42 5.10
N TYR A 228 2.26 4.55 6.22
CA TYR A 228 1.63 3.44 6.92
C TYR A 228 0.22 3.84 7.36
N HIS A 229 -0.67 2.85 7.47
CA HIS A 229 -1.96 3.06 8.09
C HIS A 229 -1.85 2.82 9.60
N GLY A 230 -2.67 3.52 10.35
CA GLY A 230 -2.84 3.36 11.79
C GLY A 230 -4.33 3.36 12.14
N VAL A 231 -4.64 2.61 13.20
CA VAL A 231 -6.02 2.36 13.60
C VAL A 231 -6.23 2.73 15.05
N ILE A 232 -7.38 3.36 15.29
CA ILE A 232 -8.01 3.46 16.60
C ILE A 232 -9.33 2.68 16.59
N ALA A 233 -9.55 1.88 17.63
CA ALA A 233 -10.82 1.26 17.93
C ALA A 233 -11.72 2.26 18.69
N THR A 234 -12.88 2.56 18.12
CA THR A 234 -13.94 3.35 18.75
C THR A 234 -15.05 2.42 19.24
N CYS A 235 -16.05 2.96 19.94
CA CYS A 235 -17.23 2.18 20.34
C CYS A 235 -18.02 1.58 19.16
N ASN A 236 -17.86 2.13 17.95
CA ASN A 236 -18.57 1.70 16.73
C ASN A 236 -17.64 1.08 15.68
N GLY A 237 -16.46 0.62 16.09
CA GLY A 237 -15.50 -0.05 15.20
C GLY A 237 -14.25 0.76 14.91
N PHE A 238 -13.53 0.36 13.86
CA PHE A 238 -12.21 0.88 13.54
C PHE A 238 -12.25 2.15 12.69
N ARG A 239 -11.33 3.06 12.97
CA ARG A 239 -11.05 4.22 12.13
C ARG A 239 -9.61 4.16 11.62
N TYR A 240 -9.43 4.09 10.30
CA TYR A 240 -8.12 3.97 9.65
C TYR A 240 -7.66 5.33 9.15
N SER A 241 -6.47 5.75 9.55
CA SER A 241 -5.82 7.00 9.11
C SER A 241 -4.43 6.71 8.55
N ILE A 242 -3.83 7.69 7.87
CA ILE A 242 -2.53 7.58 7.20
C ILE A 242 -1.51 8.45 7.91
N GLY A 243 -0.36 7.90 8.27
CA GLY A 243 0.82 8.64 8.71
C GLY A 243 2.06 8.23 7.91
N ALA A 244 3.22 8.74 8.31
CA ALA A 244 4.49 8.36 7.70
C ALA A 244 5.62 8.29 8.72
N SER A 245 6.61 7.47 8.41
CA SER A 245 7.88 7.37 9.12
C SER A 245 9.05 7.46 8.15
N ILE A 246 10.22 7.77 8.67
CA ILE A 246 11.49 7.72 7.95
C ILE A 246 12.35 6.67 8.64
N LEU A 247 12.73 5.63 7.92
CA LEU A 247 13.60 4.56 8.40
C LEU A 247 15.04 4.80 7.92
N ASP A 248 16.02 4.28 8.64
CA ASP A 248 17.41 4.31 8.18
C ASP A 248 17.58 3.58 6.84
N GLU A 249 18.41 4.12 5.94
CA GLU A 249 18.58 3.56 4.60
C GLU A 249 19.16 2.13 4.61
N ASN A 250 20.15 1.88 5.47
CA ASN A 250 20.93 0.65 5.49
C ASN A 250 20.45 -0.33 6.57
N GLU A 251 19.81 0.18 7.62
CA GLU A 251 19.25 -0.57 8.74
C GLU A 251 17.76 -0.21 8.91
N PRO A 252 16.88 -0.56 7.96
CA PRO A 252 15.48 -0.10 7.93
C PRO A 252 14.61 -0.57 9.11
N ASP A 253 15.10 -1.44 9.99
CA ASP A 253 14.48 -1.69 11.29
C ASP A 253 14.67 -0.56 12.32
N LYS A 254 15.51 0.43 12.02
CA LYS A 254 15.71 1.65 12.82
C LYS A 254 14.83 2.79 12.28
N VAL A 255 13.84 3.18 13.09
CA VAL A 255 13.01 4.36 12.82
C VAL A 255 13.79 5.62 13.19
N LYS A 256 14.05 6.50 12.23
CA LYS A 256 14.67 7.82 12.46
C LYS A 256 13.64 8.85 12.92
N TYR A 257 12.48 8.87 12.26
CA TYR A 257 11.38 9.79 12.54
C TYR A 257 10.05 9.09 12.30
N ARG A 258 9.00 9.45 13.05
CA ARG A 258 7.64 8.90 12.86
C ARG A 258 6.61 9.94 13.25
N SER A 259 5.71 10.29 12.33
CA SER A 259 4.69 11.30 12.62
C SER A 259 3.80 10.91 13.80
N GLN A 260 3.77 11.76 14.82
CA GLN A 260 2.83 11.72 15.93
C GLN A 260 1.39 12.02 15.45
N PRO A 261 1.12 13.12 14.74
CA PRO A 261 -0.15 13.30 14.04
C PRO A 261 -0.24 12.43 12.79
N TYR A 262 -1.47 12.16 12.33
CA TYR A 262 -1.71 11.60 11.00
C TYR A 262 -1.46 12.68 9.92
N LEU A 263 -1.10 12.25 8.71
CA LEU A 263 -1.07 13.10 7.52
C LEU A 263 -2.46 13.28 6.94
N MET A 264 -3.26 12.21 6.93
CA MET A 264 -4.64 12.21 6.47
C MET A 264 -5.47 11.29 7.36
N ALA A 265 -6.76 11.62 7.48
CA ALA A 265 -7.74 10.76 8.13
C ALA A 265 -9.11 10.91 7.44
N PRO A 266 -10.05 9.95 7.58
CA PRO A 266 -11.36 10.00 6.93
C PRO A 266 -12.10 11.28 7.28
N ALA A 267 -12.55 11.99 6.24
CA ALA A 267 -13.21 13.28 6.33
C ALA A 267 -14.27 13.48 5.24
N GLU A 268 -14.04 12.97 4.02
CA GLU A 268 -14.99 13.12 2.91
C GLU A 268 -16.06 12.03 2.94
N LEU A 269 -17.23 12.30 2.32
CA LEU A 269 -18.35 11.36 2.34
C LEU A 269 -17.97 9.97 1.80
N TYR A 270 -17.16 9.90 0.74
CA TYR A 270 -16.68 8.63 0.16
C TYR A 270 -15.67 7.88 1.04
N GLU A 271 -15.18 8.49 2.13
CA GLU A 271 -14.29 7.88 3.13
C GLU A 271 -15.05 7.53 4.42
N LEU A 272 -16.09 8.30 4.72
CA LEU A 272 -16.96 8.13 5.89
C LEU A 272 -18.10 7.14 5.65
N THR A 273 -18.46 6.87 4.38
CA THR A 273 -19.56 5.99 4.01
C THR A 273 -19.16 5.03 2.90
N GLY A 274 -19.60 3.79 3.02
CA GLY A 274 -19.23 2.69 2.12
C GLY A 274 -19.42 1.34 2.79
N ASP A 275 -18.88 0.29 2.18
CA ASP A 275 -18.93 -1.08 2.69
C ASP A 275 -18.23 -1.19 4.06
N VAL A 276 -17.15 -0.44 4.29
CA VAL A 276 -16.54 -0.26 5.61
C VAL A 276 -16.31 1.24 5.90
N PRO A 277 -17.19 1.90 6.67
CA PRO A 277 -17.07 3.31 7.02
C PRO A 277 -15.74 3.68 7.71
N ASN A 278 -15.32 4.94 7.58
CA ASN A 278 -14.17 5.53 8.27
C ASN A 278 -12.81 4.88 7.92
N VAL A 279 -12.63 4.57 6.63
CA VAL A 279 -11.37 4.00 6.11
C VAL A 279 -10.75 4.92 5.07
N ILE A 280 -9.48 5.27 5.29
CA ILE A 280 -8.55 5.61 4.23
C ILE A 280 -7.32 4.70 4.34
N PHE A 281 -6.96 4.03 3.25
CA PHE A 281 -5.96 2.97 3.29
C PHE A 281 -4.97 3.08 2.12
N PRO A 282 -3.69 3.44 2.36
CA PRO A 282 -2.76 3.78 1.30
C PRO A 282 -2.11 2.52 0.71
N CYS A 283 -2.11 2.40 -0.62
CA CYS A 283 -1.58 1.22 -1.32
C CYS A 283 -0.48 1.54 -2.35
N ALA A 284 -0.51 2.72 -2.99
CA ALA A 284 0.52 3.11 -3.93
C ALA A 284 0.87 4.59 -3.81
N ALA A 285 2.13 4.92 -4.08
CA ALA A 285 2.63 6.29 -4.13
C ALA A 285 3.48 6.42 -5.39
N VAL A 286 3.03 7.25 -6.33
CA VAL A 286 3.81 7.65 -7.50
C VAL A 286 4.46 8.98 -7.18
N HIS A 287 5.76 9.14 -7.42
CA HIS A 287 6.49 10.33 -6.98
C HIS A 287 7.57 10.78 -7.96
N SER A 288 7.93 12.06 -7.90
CA SER A 288 9.07 12.68 -8.60
C SER A 288 9.80 13.57 -7.61
N GLU A 289 11.02 13.18 -7.26
CA GLU A 289 11.90 14.01 -6.42
C GLU A 289 12.28 15.31 -7.13
N LYS A 290 12.48 15.26 -8.46
CA LYS A 290 12.83 16.42 -9.27
C LYS A 290 11.73 17.49 -9.26
N GLU A 291 10.46 17.07 -9.32
CA GLU A 291 9.31 17.98 -9.31
C GLU A 291 8.77 18.25 -7.90
N ASP A 292 9.31 17.56 -6.89
CA ASP A 292 8.81 17.60 -5.51
C ASP A 292 7.32 17.24 -5.41
N LYS A 293 6.91 16.18 -6.12
CA LYS A 293 5.52 15.73 -6.23
C LYS A 293 5.35 14.29 -5.77
N LEU A 294 4.24 14.04 -5.09
CA LEU A 294 3.77 12.72 -4.72
C LEU A 294 2.25 12.63 -4.95
N ALA A 295 1.82 11.58 -5.64
CA ALA A 295 0.43 11.17 -5.80
C ALA A 295 0.22 9.84 -5.06
N LEU A 296 -0.63 9.86 -4.03
CA LEU A 296 -0.97 8.75 -3.17
C LEU A 296 -2.32 8.15 -3.57
N TYR A 297 -2.34 6.89 -3.96
CA TYR A 297 -3.55 6.11 -4.18
C TYR A 297 -3.96 5.43 -2.89
N TYR A 298 -5.21 5.62 -2.49
CA TYR A 298 -5.76 5.02 -1.28
C TYR A 298 -7.17 4.46 -1.51
N GLY A 299 -7.47 3.34 -0.87
CA GLY A 299 -8.84 2.86 -0.75
C GLY A 299 -9.61 3.73 0.23
N ALA A 300 -10.85 4.09 -0.13
CA ALA A 300 -11.75 4.86 0.71
C ALA A 300 -13.00 4.04 1.01
N ALA A 301 -13.31 3.94 2.31
CA ALA A 301 -14.43 3.20 2.88
C ALA A 301 -14.58 1.74 2.39
N ASP A 302 -13.47 1.07 2.03
CA ASP A 302 -13.44 -0.23 1.34
C ASP A 302 -14.41 -0.32 0.15
N THR A 303 -14.59 0.79 -0.58
CA THR A 303 -15.62 0.94 -1.61
C THR A 303 -15.05 1.45 -2.94
N VAL A 304 -14.24 2.50 -2.88
CA VAL A 304 -13.70 3.20 -4.06
C VAL A 304 -12.20 3.44 -3.93
N THR A 305 -11.53 3.73 -5.05
CA THR A 305 -10.14 4.22 -5.05
C THR A 305 -10.14 5.73 -5.19
N ALA A 306 -9.40 6.40 -4.31
CA ALA A 306 -9.22 7.84 -4.30
C ALA A 306 -7.74 8.21 -4.40
N MET A 307 -7.48 9.47 -4.71
CA MET A 307 -6.13 10.02 -4.86
C MET A 307 -5.93 11.24 -3.94
N ALA A 308 -4.73 11.36 -3.40
CA ALA A 308 -4.26 12.55 -2.69
C ALA A 308 -2.89 12.97 -3.20
N PHE A 309 -2.55 14.23 -3.01
CA PHE A 309 -1.30 14.83 -3.43
C PHE A 309 -0.56 15.40 -2.24
N GLY A 310 0.76 15.49 -2.38
CA GLY A 310 1.62 16.18 -1.44
C GLY A 310 2.97 16.47 -2.07
N LYS A 311 3.69 17.43 -1.50
CA LYS A 311 5.10 17.64 -1.84
C LYS A 311 5.96 16.76 -0.95
N LEU A 312 6.98 16.11 -1.53
CA LEU A 312 7.86 15.22 -0.78
C LEU A 312 8.57 15.98 0.34
N SER A 313 9.07 17.19 0.03
CA SER A 313 9.72 18.08 0.99
C SER A 313 8.81 18.41 2.18
N GLU A 314 7.59 18.89 1.92
CA GLU A 314 6.60 19.24 2.95
C GLU A 314 6.23 18.04 3.83
N ILE A 315 6.11 16.84 3.24
CA ILE A 315 5.81 15.60 3.98
C ILE A 315 6.99 15.19 4.88
N ILE A 316 8.21 15.20 4.35
CA ILE A 316 9.43 14.86 5.09
C ILE A 316 9.63 15.82 6.27
N ASP A 317 9.49 17.12 6.02
CA ASP A 317 9.60 18.15 7.06
C ASP A 317 8.53 17.98 8.13
N PHE A 318 7.28 17.68 7.74
CA PHE A 318 6.22 17.40 8.69
C PHE A 318 6.55 16.19 9.58
N VAL A 319 7.03 15.08 9.01
CA VAL A 319 7.38 13.87 9.76
C VAL A 319 8.51 14.16 10.74
N LYS A 320 9.54 14.92 10.34
CA LYS A 320 10.67 15.29 11.20
C LYS A 320 10.25 16.22 12.32
N ASN A 321 9.46 17.25 12.01
CA ASN A 321 9.05 18.28 12.98
C ASN A 321 7.97 17.82 13.96
N ASN A 322 7.26 16.73 13.64
CA ASN A 322 6.20 16.17 14.48
C ASN A 322 6.50 14.70 14.82
N SER A 323 7.77 14.35 15.05
CA SER A 323 8.13 12.97 15.38
C SER A 323 7.67 12.59 16.80
N LEU A 324 7.20 11.34 16.94
CA LEU A 324 7.01 10.64 18.22
C LEU A 324 8.33 10.51 19.00
#